data_AF-A0A662WIK8-F1
#
_entry.id   AF-A0A662WIK8-F1
#
_cell.length_a   1.000
_cell.length_b   1.000
_cell.length_c   1.000
_cell.angle_alpha   90.00
_cell.angle_beta   90.00
_cell.angle_gamma   90.00
#
_symmetry.space_group_name_H-M   'P 1'
#
loop_
_entity.id
_entity.type
_entity.pdbx_description
1 polymer ?
#
loop_
_entity_poly.entity_id
_entity_poly.type
_entity_poly.pdbx_seq_one_letter_code
_entity_poly.pdbx_strand_id
1 'polypeptide(L)'
;MRLFQFAALSTLLVSWAAAQDAIAATETPVQDNSFSLAPIASAAPDSSSFALASDLNCDASVVTTLYELYARNTMVFQTCVAEGHYRVFPFSGTHATPEQISAMAQSPACRALFTALLMAGCPECDIANFPMRAAAETVLKIAVDMDTHPTAVDTVPSTERFVQMMLWRRDVNLAEAAGIPCDSASQLYAEFAANLQVATTNGLVRLTENMVIEYRASVDGSFSQSAITSEPDMPGMGSSGSINATVAVFAEEVSAGSASTVSGSVTYANTKDATSGSSAQSPEAATSQVSVSEGSSSAAGLGGWSTARATAFAATVAMVILA
;
A
#
# COMPACT_ATOMS: atom_id res chain seq x y z
N MET A 1 -51.48 71.40 -7.82
CA MET A 1 -52.24 70.17 -7.46
C MET A 1 -51.39 68.98 -7.92
N ARG A 2 -51.00 68.08 -7.00
CA ARG A 2 -49.93 67.04 -7.09
C ARG A 2 -48.51 67.63 -7.00
N LEU A 3 -47.85 67.84 -5.85
CA LEU A 3 -47.62 67.06 -4.62
C LEU A 3 -46.69 65.83 -4.80
N PHE A 4 -45.53 65.94 -4.14
CA PHE A 4 -44.58 64.94 -3.67
C PHE A 4 -43.70 64.18 -4.67
N GLN A 5 -42.44 64.60 -4.76
CA GLN A 5 -41.27 63.79 -4.37
C GLN A 5 -40.03 64.60 -4.71
N PHE A 6 -39.24 65.01 -3.71
CA PHE A 6 -37.79 65.25 -3.75
C PHE A 6 -37.42 65.90 -2.40
N ALA A 7 -37.47 65.07 -1.35
CA ALA A 7 -36.86 65.40 -0.07
C ALA A 7 -35.45 64.78 -0.06
N ALA A 8 -34.53 65.51 0.57
CA ALA A 8 -33.17 65.11 0.93
C ALA A 8 -32.07 65.27 -0.14
N LEU A 9 -31.90 66.50 -0.65
CA LEU A 9 -30.56 67.10 -0.81
C LEU A 9 -30.20 67.84 0.47
N SER A 10 -29.42 67.20 1.36
CA SER A 10 -28.65 67.85 2.45
C SER A 10 -27.99 66.77 3.29
N THR A 11 -26.77 66.38 2.90
CA THR A 11 -25.65 65.87 3.74
C THR A 11 -24.67 65.09 2.86
N LEU A 12 -24.00 65.79 1.96
CA LEU A 12 -22.84 65.28 1.21
C LEU A 12 -21.83 66.43 1.26
N LEU A 13 -21.06 66.52 2.35
CA LEU A 13 -19.83 67.33 2.51
C LEU A 13 -19.37 67.36 3.99
N VAL A 14 -19.15 66.19 4.61
CA VAL A 14 -18.21 66.06 5.73
C VAL A 14 -17.67 64.62 5.68
N SER A 15 -16.35 64.46 5.87
CA SER A 15 -15.63 63.19 6.08
C SER A 15 -14.92 62.56 4.86
N TRP A 16 -14.15 63.35 4.11
CA TRP A 16 -13.10 62.84 3.20
C TRP A 16 -11.69 63.09 3.80
N ALA A 17 -11.52 62.82 5.10
CA ALA A 17 -10.26 63.08 5.82
C ALA A 17 -10.00 62.09 6.99
N ALA A 18 -10.55 60.88 6.95
CA ALA A 18 -10.29 59.86 7.99
C ALA A 18 -10.22 58.43 7.42
N ALA A 19 -9.70 58.27 6.20
CA ALA A 19 -9.52 56.97 5.56
C ALA A 19 -8.07 56.77 5.07
N GLN A 20 -7.09 57.26 5.84
CA GLN A 20 -5.67 57.08 5.52
C GLN A 20 -4.83 56.44 6.63
N ASP A 21 -5.40 56.13 7.81
CA ASP A 21 -4.67 55.43 8.89
C ASP A 21 -5.40 54.16 9.35
N ALA A 22 -5.72 53.29 8.40
CA ALA A 22 -6.07 51.90 8.68
C ALA A 22 -5.51 50.97 7.60
N ILE A 23 -4.24 51.16 7.24
CA ILE A 23 -3.41 50.04 6.77
C ILE A 23 -2.92 49.33 8.05
N ALA A 24 -3.87 48.80 8.81
CA ALA A 24 -3.55 47.68 9.68
C ALA A 24 -3.09 46.60 8.70
N ALA A 25 -1.83 46.20 8.81
CA ALA A 25 -1.37 44.97 8.22
C ALA A 25 -2.36 43.88 8.65
N THR A 26 -3.29 43.54 7.77
CA THR A 26 -3.86 42.22 7.75
C THR A 26 -2.66 41.34 7.41
N GLU A 27 -1.92 40.95 8.45
CA GLU A 27 -1.18 39.70 8.41
C GLU A 27 -2.26 38.67 8.12
N THR A 28 -2.44 38.38 6.82
CA THR A 28 -2.95 37.10 6.41
C THR A 28 -2.15 36.09 7.23
N PRO A 29 -2.77 35.28 8.10
CA PRO A 29 -2.02 34.26 8.78
C PRO A 29 -1.33 33.48 7.66
N VAL A 30 0.01 33.51 7.67
CA VAL A 30 0.78 32.59 6.85
C VAL A 30 0.32 31.24 7.37
N GLN A 31 -0.60 30.61 6.65
CA GLN A 31 -0.89 29.21 6.87
C GLN A 31 0.45 28.54 6.68
N ASP A 32 1.01 28.09 7.79
CA ASP A 32 2.20 27.28 7.78
C ASP A 32 1.79 25.99 7.06
N ASN A 33 2.00 25.96 5.75
CA ASN A 33 1.86 24.76 4.93
C ASN A 33 3.03 23.80 5.25
N SER A 34 3.45 23.74 6.51
CA SER A 34 4.47 22.83 7.00
C SER A 34 3.84 21.45 7.13
N PHE A 35 3.98 20.68 6.06
CA PHE A 35 3.77 19.24 6.15
C PHE A 35 4.80 18.67 7.12
N SER A 36 4.32 17.95 8.15
CA SER A 36 5.18 17.26 9.10
C SER A 36 4.66 15.85 9.32
N LEU A 37 5.57 14.87 9.32
CA LEU A 37 5.21 13.48 9.52
C LEU A 37 4.72 13.25 10.97
N ALA A 38 3.48 12.80 11.12
CA ALA A 38 2.87 12.53 12.42
C ALA A 38 3.70 11.53 13.25
N PRO A 39 3.80 11.67 14.59
CA PRO A 39 4.55 10.72 15.43
C PRO A 39 4.14 9.26 15.23
N ILE A 40 5.09 8.34 15.36
CA ILE A 40 4.85 6.88 15.30
C ILE A 40 4.86 6.32 16.72
N ALA A 41 3.76 5.68 17.12
CA ALA A 41 3.71 4.85 18.31
C ALA A 41 4.26 3.45 18.00
N SER A 42 4.57 2.67 19.04
CA SER A 42 4.95 1.26 18.88
C SER A 42 3.94 0.39 19.60
N ALA A 43 3.59 -0.75 19.00
CA ALA A 43 2.72 -1.72 19.63
C ALA A 43 3.44 -2.37 20.83
N ALA A 44 2.69 -2.67 21.89
CA ALA A 44 3.21 -3.40 23.05
C ALA A 44 2.18 -4.42 23.57
N PRO A 45 2.59 -5.58 24.12
CA PRO A 45 1.67 -6.66 24.48
C PRO A 45 0.47 -6.26 25.35
N ASP A 46 0.67 -5.37 26.32
CA ASP A 46 -0.35 -4.98 27.30
C ASP A 46 -0.81 -3.52 27.15
N SER A 47 -0.60 -2.92 25.98
CA SER A 47 -0.98 -1.53 25.72
C SER A 47 -2.50 -1.40 25.56
N SER A 48 -3.09 -0.45 26.28
CA SER A 48 -4.53 -0.14 26.17
C SER A 48 -4.89 0.68 24.94
N SER A 49 -3.91 1.26 24.25
CA SER A 49 -4.13 2.08 23.05
C SER A 49 -3.60 1.43 21.77
N PHE A 50 -2.53 0.62 21.86
CA PHE A 50 -1.92 -0.06 20.72
C PHE A 50 -1.27 -1.38 21.13
N ALA A 51 -2.08 -2.44 21.12
CA ALA A 51 -1.68 -3.77 21.55
C ALA A 51 -0.94 -4.53 20.45
N LEU A 52 0.09 -5.29 20.82
CA LEU A 52 0.84 -6.13 19.88
C LEU A 52 0.08 -7.42 19.59
N ALA A 53 -0.30 -7.61 18.33
CA ALA A 53 -0.86 -8.86 17.82
C ALA A 53 0.25 -9.84 17.42
N SER A 54 -0.09 -11.13 17.28
CA SER A 54 0.86 -12.14 16.79
C SER A 54 1.15 -11.95 15.31
N ASP A 55 2.42 -12.12 14.92
CA ASP A 55 2.83 -12.15 13.52
C ASP A 55 2.14 -13.30 12.78
N LEU A 56 1.74 -13.06 11.53
CA LEU A 56 1.08 -14.04 10.67
C LEU A 56 1.85 -14.18 9.36
N ASN A 57 2.29 -15.39 9.04
CA ASN A 57 2.74 -15.72 7.69
C ASN A 57 1.52 -15.94 6.79
N CYS A 58 1.60 -15.51 5.53
CA CYS A 58 0.50 -15.73 4.60
C CYS A 58 0.30 -17.22 4.33
N ASP A 59 -0.96 -17.66 4.35
CA ASP A 59 -1.30 -19.02 3.96
C ASP A 59 -1.16 -19.24 2.45
N ALA A 60 -1.19 -20.51 2.04
CA ALA A 60 -1.02 -20.88 0.63
C ALA A 60 -2.06 -20.23 -0.29
N SER A 61 -3.29 -19.99 0.17
CA SER A 61 -4.35 -19.39 -0.65
C SER A 61 -4.10 -17.91 -0.95
N VAL A 62 -3.60 -17.15 0.04
CA VAL A 62 -3.18 -15.75 -0.14
C VAL A 62 -1.98 -15.68 -1.08
N VAL A 63 -1.00 -16.57 -0.88
CA VAL A 63 0.17 -16.66 -1.76
C VAL A 63 -0.23 -16.97 -3.20
N THR A 64 -1.12 -17.94 -3.43
CA THR A 64 -1.64 -18.27 -4.76
C THR A 64 -2.33 -17.07 -5.41
N THR A 65 -3.17 -16.35 -4.66
CA THR A 65 -3.86 -15.14 -5.16
C THR A 65 -2.86 -14.08 -5.61
N LEU A 66 -1.80 -13.86 -4.85
CA LEU A 66 -0.76 -12.90 -5.21
C LEU A 66 0.01 -13.32 -6.48
N TYR A 67 0.35 -14.60 -6.61
CA TYR A 67 1.01 -15.11 -7.82
C TYR A 67 0.11 -15.07 -9.04
N GLU A 68 -1.20 -15.27 -8.89
CA GLU A 68 -2.16 -15.09 -9.99
C GLU A 68 -2.24 -13.62 -10.41
N LEU A 69 -2.35 -12.69 -9.45
CA LEU A 69 -2.31 -11.26 -9.72
C LEU A 69 -1.01 -10.88 -10.44
N TYR A 70 0.14 -11.43 -10.02
CA TYR A 70 1.42 -11.24 -10.69
C TYR A 70 1.39 -11.75 -12.13
N ALA A 71 1.00 -13.01 -12.34
CA ALA A 71 1.01 -13.65 -13.66
C ALA A 71 0.14 -12.88 -14.68
N ARG A 72 -1.05 -12.42 -14.25
CA ARG A 72 -2.00 -11.67 -15.09
C ARG A 72 -1.56 -10.24 -15.41
N ASN A 73 -0.60 -9.68 -14.65
CA ASN A 73 -0.19 -8.28 -14.75
C ASN A 73 1.32 -8.11 -14.87
N THR A 74 2.03 -9.11 -15.40
CA THR A 74 3.50 -9.11 -15.45
C THR A 74 4.06 -7.77 -15.99
N MET A 75 3.47 -7.22 -17.05
CA MET A 75 3.92 -5.94 -17.63
C MET A 75 3.72 -4.74 -16.68
N VAL A 76 2.65 -4.71 -15.89
CA VAL A 76 2.41 -3.67 -14.88
C VAL A 76 3.44 -3.78 -13.76
N PHE A 77 3.73 -5.00 -13.30
CA PHE A 77 4.78 -5.24 -12.30
C PHE A 77 6.15 -4.79 -12.82
N GLN A 78 6.52 -5.17 -14.05
CA GLN A 78 7.79 -4.74 -14.65
C GLN A 78 7.86 -3.22 -14.82
N THR A 79 6.76 -2.60 -15.23
CA THR A 79 6.69 -1.13 -15.35
C THR A 79 6.87 -0.45 -13.99
N CYS A 80 6.21 -0.94 -12.93
CA CYS A 80 6.42 -0.43 -11.57
C CYS A 80 7.87 -0.62 -11.10
N VAL A 81 8.50 -1.78 -11.36
CA VAL A 81 9.91 -2.00 -10.99
C VAL A 81 10.84 -1.06 -11.77
N ALA A 82 10.56 -0.82 -13.05
CA ALA A 82 11.34 0.07 -13.90
C ALA A 82 11.21 1.53 -13.46
N GLU A 83 9.99 2.02 -13.22
CA GLU A 83 9.70 3.40 -12.83
C GLU A 83 10.09 3.68 -11.36
N GLY A 84 9.78 2.75 -10.45
CA GLY A 84 10.08 2.87 -9.03
C GLY A 84 11.51 2.49 -8.65
N HIS A 85 12.27 1.93 -9.60
CA HIS A 85 13.63 1.41 -9.40
C HIS A 85 13.75 0.43 -8.21
N TYR A 86 12.67 -0.26 -7.86
CA TYR A 86 12.57 -1.11 -6.68
C TYR A 86 11.65 -2.31 -6.93
N ARG A 87 12.06 -3.47 -6.43
CA ARG A 87 11.28 -4.72 -6.56
C ARG A 87 10.64 -5.11 -5.24
N VAL A 88 9.36 -4.77 -5.10
CA VAL A 88 8.54 -5.17 -3.94
C VAL A 88 8.26 -6.68 -3.97
N PHE A 89 8.03 -7.25 -5.15
CA PHE A 89 7.69 -8.67 -5.28
C PHE A 89 8.42 -9.33 -6.47
N PRO A 90 9.08 -10.49 -6.25
CA PRO A 90 9.51 -11.01 -4.95
C PRO A 90 10.44 -10.00 -4.26
N PHE A 91 10.31 -9.86 -2.93
CA PHE A 91 11.05 -8.88 -2.15
C PHE A 91 12.56 -8.99 -2.38
N SER A 92 13.23 -7.87 -2.64
CA SER A 92 14.67 -7.84 -2.96
C SER A 92 15.59 -8.12 -1.77
N GLY A 93 15.05 -8.13 -0.53
CA GLY A 93 15.84 -8.27 0.70
C GLY A 93 16.42 -6.94 1.22
N THR A 94 16.16 -5.83 0.54
CA THR A 94 16.63 -4.48 0.91
C THR A 94 15.44 -3.54 0.97
N HIS A 95 15.41 -2.61 1.94
CA HIS A 95 14.39 -1.56 1.98
C HIS A 95 14.66 -0.47 0.93
N ALA A 96 13.60 0.19 0.47
CA ALA A 96 13.68 1.23 -0.55
C ALA A 96 14.38 2.51 -0.04
N THR A 97 15.17 3.16 -0.90
CA THR A 97 15.72 4.50 -0.64
C THR A 97 14.63 5.58 -0.77
N PRO A 98 14.83 6.81 -0.25
CA PRO A 98 13.87 7.91 -0.42
C PRO A 98 13.53 8.17 -1.89
N GLU A 99 14.53 8.08 -2.78
CA GLU A 99 14.34 8.25 -4.22
C GLU A 99 13.45 7.16 -4.80
N GLN A 100 13.67 5.91 -4.41
CA GLN A 100 12.82 4.78 -4.82
C GLN A 100 11.40 4.89 -4.26
N ILE A 101 11.25 5.35 -3.01
CA ILE A 101 9.94 5.58 -2.38
C ILE A 101 9.18 6.65 -3.17
N SER A 102 9.82 7.79 -3.45
CA SER A 102 9.25 8.87 -4.26
C SER A 102 8.85 8.38 -5.65
N ALA A 103 9.72 7.62 -6.31
CA ALA A 103 9.48 7.12 -7.66
C ALA A 103 8.31 6.11 -7.70
N MET A 104 8.24 5.19 -6.74
CA MET A 104 7.08 4.29 -6.60
C MET A 104 5.78 5.06 -6.30
N ALA A 105 5.84 6.08 -5.45
CA ALA A 105 4.68 6.90 -5.09
C ALA A 105 4.15 7.73 -6.26
N GLN A 106 5.01 8.13 -7.20
CA GLN A 106 4.64 8.90 -8.40
C GLN A 106 4.25 8.00 -9.59
N SER A 107 4.75 6.77 -9.65
CA SER A 107 4.49 5.82 -10.73
C SER A 107 3.02 5.39 -10.78
N PRO A 108 2.28 5.67 -11.87
CA PRO A 108 0.92 5.18 -12.05
C PRO A 108 0.83 3.65 -12.01
N ALA A 109 1.84 2.95 -12.53
CA ALA A 109 1.91 1.49 -12.50
C ALA A 109 2.04 0.96 -11.06
N CYS A 110 2.91 1.56 -10.25
CA CYS A 110 3.05 1.17 -8.84
C CYS A 110 1.79 1.48 -8.03
N ARG A 111 1.21 2.68 -8.18
CA ARG A 111 -0.04 3.05 -7.49
C ARG A 111 -1.19 2.11 -7.89
N ALA A 112 -1.33 1.78 -9.17
CA ALA A 112 -2.34 0.84 -9.65
C ALA A 112 -2.11 -0.57 -9.08
N LEU A 113 -0.85 -1.02 -9.05
CA LEU A 113 -0.48 -2.31 -8.47
C LEU A 113 -0.82 -2.40 -6.98
N PHE A 114 -0.40 -1.41 -6.17
CA PHE A 114 -0.69 -1.40 -4.74
C PHE A 114 -2.18 -1.26 -4.46
N THR A 115 -2.91 -0.46 -5.24
CA THR A 115 -4.36 -0.36 -5.10
C THR A 115 -5.03 -1.70 -5.42
N ALA A 116 -4.62 -2.38 -6.49
CA ALA A 116 -5.13 -3.70 -6.85
C ALA A 116 -4.86 -4.76 -5.78
N LEU A 117 -3.70 -4.73 -5.11
CA LEU A 117 -3.40 -5.62 -3.98
C LEU A 117 -4.41 -5.44 -2.84
N LEU A 118 -4.81 -4.21 -2.54
CA LEU A 118 -5.84 -3.92 -1.54
C LEU A 118 -7.24 -4.37 -2.02
N MET A 119 -7.57 -4.14 -3.30
CA MET A 119 -8.84 -4.57 -3.89
C MET A 119 -8.98 -6.09 -3.96
N ALA A 120 -7.88 -6.83 -4.12
CA ALA A 120 -7.84 -8.28 -4.08
C ALA A 120 -8.10 -8.84 -2.67
N GLY A 121 -8.21 -7.98 -1.65
CA GLY A 121 -8.54 -8.38 -0.29
C GLY A 121 -7.39 -9.09 0.42
N CYS A 122 -6.14 -8.82 0.04
CA CYS A 122 -4.97 -9.38 0.71
C CYS A 122 -5.04 -9.04 2.22
N PRO A 123 -5.03 -10.03 3.13
CA PRO A 123 -4.98 -9.76 4.57
C PRO A 123 -3.60 -9.23 4.96
N GLU A 124 -3.46 -8.75 6.19
CA GLU A 124 -2.12 -8.49 6.71
C GLU A 124 -1.46 -9.80 7.09
N CYS A 125 -0.35 -10.10 6.42
CA CYS A 125 0.50 -11.25 6.67
C CYS A 125 1.83 -11.07 5.94
N ASP A 126 2.84 -11.78 6.40
CA ASP A 126 4.19 -11.73 5.84
C ASP A 126 4.37 -12.77 4.73
N ILE A 127 4.89 -12.32 3.59
CA ILE A 127 5.37 -13.18 2.50
C ILE A 127 6.87 -13.06 2.46
N ALA A 128 7.58 -14.15 2.79
CA ALA A 128 9.04 -14.14 2.91
C ALA A 128 9.55 -13.03 3.86
N ASN A 129 8.88 -12.86 5.02
CA ASN A 129 9.17 -11.82 6.02
C ASN A 129 8.96 -10.38 5.53
N PHE A 130 8.07 -10.17 4.55
CA PHE A 130 7.71 -8.86 4.05
C PHE A 130 6.20 -8.61 4.19
N PRO A 131 5.77 -7.55 4.91
CA PRO A 131 4.36 -7.22 5.11
C PRO A 131 3.80 -6.52 3.87
N MET A 132 3.42 -7.31 2.87
CA MET A 132 3.07 -6.84 1.53
C MET A 132 1.93 -5.81 1.55
N ARG A 133 0.91 -6.06 2.38
CA ARG A 133 -0.22 -5.15 2.53
C ARG A 133 0.20 -3.83 3.17
N ALA A 134 0.88 -3.87 4.31
CA ALA A 134 1.35 -2.66 4.96
C ALA A 134 2.30 -1.83 4.07
N ALA A 135 3.16 -2.48 3.29
CA ALA A 135 4.02 -1.82 2.31
C ALA A 135 3.20 -1.11 1.22
N ALA A 136 2.21 -1.79 0.64
CA ALA A 136 1.30 -1.21 -0.35
C ALA A 136 0.54 0.00 0.22
N GLU A 137 -0.01 -0.14 1.42
CA GLU A 137 -0.72 0.94 2.12
C GLU A 137 0.20 2.14 2.41
N THR A 138 1.44 1.89 2.82
CA THR A 138 2.42 2.94 3.11
C THR A 138 2.82 3.72 1.86
N VAL A 139 3.07 3.05 0.74
CA VAL A 139 3.38 3.74 -0.52
C VAL A 139 2.18 4.55 -1.01
N LEU A 140 0.97 4.01 -0.92
CA LEU A 140 -0.25 4.75 -1.31
C LEU A 140 -0.51 5.96 -0.41
N LYS A 141 -0.26 5.86 0.89
CA LYS A 141 -0.32 6.99 1.83
C LYS A 141 0.62 8.11 1.39
N ILE A 142 1.88 7.77 1.11
CA ILE A 142 2.92 8.72 0.66
C ILE A 142 2.54 9.33 -0.69
N ALA A 143 2.02 8.54 -1.63
CA ALA A 143 1.56 9.06 -2.93
C ALA A 143 0.51 10.15 -2.77
N VAL A 144 -0.46 9.96 -1.86
CA VAL A 144 -1.48 10.99 -1.60
C VAL A 144 -0.90 12.19 -0.84
N ASP A 145 0.04 12.00 0.10
CA ASP A 145 0.73 13.12 0.74
C ASP A 145 1.47 13.99 -0.28
N MET A 146 2.16 13.35 -1.23
CA MET A 146 2.89 14.05 -2.31
C MET A 146 1.95 14.79 -3.26
N ASP A 147 0.81 14.19 -3.61
CA ASP A 147 -0.20 14.84 -4.45
C ASP A 147 -0.83 16.05 -3.74
N THR A 148 -1.05 15.95 -2.42
CA THR A 148 -1.70 17.00 -1.62
C THR A 148 -0.75 18.09 -1.16
N HIS A 149 0.54 17.78 -1.02
CA HIS A 149 1.58 18.70 -0.56
C HIS A 149 2.78 18.72 -1.54
N PRO A 150 2.58 19.09 -2.82
CA PRO A 150 3.61 18.94 -3.87
C PRO A 150 4.87 19.78 -3.67
N THR A 151 4.83 20.78 -2.78
CA THR A 151 5.97 21.66 -2.46
C THR A 151 6.63 21.35 -1.12
N ALA A 152 6.11 20.38 -0.36
CA ALA A 152 6.66 20.03 0.93
C ALA A 152 7.88 19.11 0.76
N VAL A 153 8.96 19.42 1.48
CA VAL A 153 10.22 18.65 1.39
C VAL A 153 10.12 17.31 2.12
N ASP A 154 9.29 17.25 3.17
CA ASP A 154 9.22 16.10 4.07
C ASP A 154 8.16 15.05 3.69
N THR A 155 7.47 15.21 2.54
CA THR A 155 6.46 14.23 2.06
C THR A 155 7.08 12.89 1.69
N VAL A 156 8.34 12.90 1.26
CA VAL A 156 9.10 11.68 1.00
C VAL A 156 9.90 11.35 2.26
N PRO A 157 9.54 10.29 3.01
CA PRO A 157 10.25 9.94 4.23
C PRO A 157 11.65 9.40 3.94
N SER A 158 12.53 9.44 4.95
CA SER A 158 13.76 8.65 4.93
C SER A 158 13.45 7.14 4.88
N THR A 159 14.40 6.31 4.45
CA THR A 159 14.23 4.83 4.49
C THR A 159 13.86 4.32 5.87
N GLU A 160 14.55 4.79 6.91
CA GLU A 160 14.28 4.39 8.29
C GLU A 160 12.83 4.72 8.68
N ARG A 161 12.39 5.91 8.30
CA ARG A 161 11.05 6.39 8.60
C ARG A 161 9.98 5.63 7.81
N PHE A 162 10.24 5.30 6.55
CA PHE A 162 9.38 4.46 5.73
C PHE A 162 9.20 3.07 6.35
N VAL A 163 10.29 2.44 6.81
CA VAL A 163 10.24 1.14 7.49
C VAL A 163 9.43 1.23 8.78
N GLN A 164 9.62 2.27 9.58
CA GLN A 164 8.81 2.49 10.79
C GLN A 164 7.32 2.64 10.46
N MET A 165 6.96 3.41 9.42
CA MET A 165 5.56 3.57 9.00
C MET A 165 4.96 2.25 8.52
N MET A 166 5.71 1.48 7.73
CA MET A 166 5.30 0.17 7.23
C MET A 166 5.08 -0.82 8.37
N LEU A 167 6.01 -0.93 9.32
CA LEU A 167 5.87 -1.83 10.47
C LEU A 167 4.75 -1.38 11.40
N TRP A 168 4.62 -0.08 11.67
CA TRP A 168 3.48 0.45 12.41
C TRP A 168 2.17 0.08 11.72
N ARG A 169 2.07 0.22 10.39
CA ARG A 169 0.83 -0.11 9.66
C ARG A 169 0.55 -1.61 9.68
N ARG A 170 1.58 -2.46 9.60
CA ARG A 170 1.46 -3.91 9.79
C ARG A 170 0.82 -4.23 11.13
N ASP A 171 1.37 -3.69 12.21
CA ASP A 171 0.89 -3.96 13.56
C ASP A 171 -0.53 -3.42 13.78
N VAL A 172 -0.87 -2.25 13.22
CA VAL A 172 -2.24 -1.73 13.21
C VAL A 172 -3.18 -2.70 12.49
N ASN A 173 -2.84 -3.16 11.29
CA ASN A 173 -3.67 -4.07 10.52
C ASN A 173 -3.90 -5.42 11.25
N LEU A 174 -2.85 -5.96 11.89
CA LEU A 174 -2.95 -7.19 12.69
C LEU A 174 -3.85 -6.99 13.93
N ALA A 175 -3.68 -5.86 14.64
CA ALA A 175 -4.50 -5.52 15.80
C ALA A 175 -5.98 -5.31 15.43
N GLU A 176 -6.25 -4.61 14.32
CA GLU A 176 -7.60 -4.45 13.77
C GLU A 176 -8.24 -5.79 13.43
N ALA A 177 -7.50 -6.71 12.79
CA ALA A 177 -7.99 -8.03 12.45
C ALA A 177 -8.29 -8.90 13.69
N ALA A 178 -7.51 -8.72 14.76
CA ALA A 178 -7.71 -9.40 16.04
C ALA A 178 -8.78 -8.76 16.94
N GLY A 179 -9.28 -7.56 16.59
CA GLY A 179 -10.24 -6.83 17.41
C GLY A 179 -9.67 -6.30 18.73
N ILE A 180 -8.36 -6.00 18.76
CA ILE A 180 -7.65 -5.44 19.91
C ILE A 180 -7.25 -3.97 19.64
N PRO A 181 -6.83 -3.18 20.65
CA PRO A 181 -6.45 -1.77 20.46
C PRO A 181 -5.37 -1.58 19.37
N CYS A 182 -5.59 -0.67 18.42
CA CYS A 182 -4.82 -0.54 17.18
C CYS A 182 -4.35 0.89 16.84
N ASP A 183 -4.07 1.73 17.86
CA ASP A 183 -3.66 3.13 17.69
C ASP A 183 -4.67 4.01 16.92
N SER A 184 -5.95 3.64 16.90
CA SER A 184 -7.00 4.30 16.09
C SER A 184 -7.27 5.77 16.44
N ALA A 185 -6.77 6.24 17.58
CA ALA A 185 -6.89 7.64 18.01
C ALA A 185 -5.70 8.52 17.57
N SER A 186 -4.66 7.95 16.95
CA SER A 186 -3.48 8.73 16.55
C SER A 186 -3.72 9.55 15.28
N GLN A 187 -2.97 10.64 15.16
CA GLN A 187 -2.95 11.44 13.93
C GLN A 187 -2.51 10.60 12.73
N LEU A 188 -1.50 9.74 12.90
CA LEU A 188 -1.00 8.89 11.83
C LEU A 188 -2.08 7.92 11.33
N TYR A 189 -2.87 7.34 12.23
CA TYR A 189 -4.03 6.52 11.86
C TYR A 189 -5.05 7.29 11.03
N ALA A 190 -5.42 8.49 11.46
CA ALA A 190 -6.35 9.32 10.71
C ALA A 190 -5.82 9.69 9.31
N GLU A 191 -4.53 10.04 9.19
CA GLU A 191 -3.87 10.32 7.90
C GLU A 191 -3.86 9.10 6.98
N PHE A 192 -3.48 7.93 7.50
CA PHE A 192 -3.51 6.68 6.72
C PHE A 192 -4.93 6.38 6.25
N ALA A 193 -5.93 6.45 7.12
CA ALA A 193 -7.32 6.17 6.77
C ALA A 193 -7.82 7.11 5.66
N ALA A 194 -7.59 8.41 5.80
CA ALA A 194 -7.99 9.41 4.81
C ALA A 194 -7.27 9.20 3.46
N ASN A 195 -5.96 9.02 3.47
CA ASN A 195 -5.18 8.87 2.25
C ASN A 195 -5.48 7.56 1.54
N LEU A 196 -5.63 6.45 2.26
CA LEU A 196 -6.02 5.16 1.66
C LEU A 196 -7.42 5.21 1.09
N GLN A 197 -8.35 5.93 1.73
CA GLN A 197 -9.67 6.19 1.16
C GLN A 197 -9.54 6.94 -0.17
N VAL A 198 -8.76 8.02 -0.24
CA VAL A 198 -8.52 8.75 -1.49
C VAL A 198 -7.90 7.84 -2.56
N ALA A 199 -6.86 7.09 -2.21
CA ALA A 199 -6.15 6.21 -3.15
C ALA A 199 -7.05 5.11 -3.73
N THR A 200 -7.95 4.54 -2.92
CA THR A 200 -8.82 3.42 -3.32
C THR A 200 -10.17 3.84 -3.91
N THR A 201 -10.58 5.11 -3.74
CA THR A 201 -11.89 5.61 -4.21
C THR A 201 -11.82 6.70 -5.27
N ASN A 202 -10.63 7.14 -5.68
CA ASN A 202 -10.45 8.12 -6.78
C ASN A 202 -10.97 7.62 -8.15
N GLY A 203 -11.28 6.33 -8.26
CA GLY A 203 -11.81 5.71 -9.46
C GLY A 203 -10.82 5.61 -10.62
N LEU A 204 -9.51 5.74 -10.40
CA LEU A 204 -8.50 5.65 -11.46
C LEU A 204 -8.05 4.21 -11.74
N VAL A 205 -8.20 3.32 -10.76
CA VAL A 205 -7.79 1.92 -10.82
C VAL A 205 -9.01 1.04 -10.69
N ARG A 206 -9.07 -0.05 -11.46
CA ARG A 206 -9.98 -1.16 -11.19
C ARG A 206 -9.25 -2.49 -11.32
N LEU A 207 -9.70 -3.45 -10.54
CA LEU A 207 -9.34 -4.85 -10.66
C LEU A 207 -10.53 -5.60 -11.26
N THR A 208 -10.33 -6.21 -12.42
CA THR A 208 -11.37 -7.04 -13.06
C THR A 208 -11.54 -8.37 -12.32
N GLU A 209 -12.64 -9.08 -12.59
CA GLU A 209 -12.89 -10.42 -12.04
C GLU A 209 -11.79 -11.44 -12.42
N ASN A 210 -11.08 -11.21 -13.53
CA ASN A 210 -9.97 -12.04 -14.00
C ASN A 210 -8.61 -11.61 -13.43
N MET A 211 -8.60 -10.82 -12.35
CA MET A 211 -7.39 -10.27 -11.73
C MET A 211 -6.52 -9.42 -12.66
N VAL A 212 -7.10 -8.79 -13.69
CA VAL A 212 -6.39 -7.82 -14.55
C VAL A 212 -6.55 -6.42 -13.98
N ILE A 213 -5.43 -5.73 -13.80
CA ILE A 213 -5.33 -4.34 -13.34
C ILE A 213 -5.49 -3.43 -14.56
N GLU A 214 -6.45 -2.52 -14.47
CA GLU A 214 -6.66 -1.50 -15.49
C GLU A 214 -6.66 -0.12 -14.86
N TYR A 215 -6.15 0.84 -15.63
CA TYR A 215 -6.02 2.23 -15.20
C TYR A 215 -6.65 3.17 -16.22
N ARG A 216 -7.08 4.33 -15.72
CA ARG A 216 -7.44 5.48 -16.55
C ARG A 216 -6.82 6.74 -15.95
N ALA A 217 -6.35 7.64 -16.80
CA ALA A 217 -5.72 8.88 -16.38
C ALA A 217 -6.70 9.92 -15.81
N SER A 218 -8.00 9.78 -16.10
CA SER A 218 -9.05 10.65 -15.57
C SER A 218 -10.34 9.86 -15.37
N VAL A 219 -11.25 10.38 -14.54
CA VAL A 219 -12.54 9.74 -14.23
C VAL A 219 -13.47 9.58 -15.44
N ASP A 220 -13.25 10.34 -16.51
CA ASP A 220 -14.00 10.24 -17.78
C ASP A 220 -13.27 9.40 -18.83
N GLY A 221 -12.03 8.95 -18.53
CA GLY A 221 -11.22 8.14 -19.42
C GLY A 221 -11.67 6.69 -19.50
N SER A 222 -11.25 6.01 -20.57
CA SER A 222 -11.40 4.55 -20.70
C SER A 222 -10.35 3.82 -19.89
N PHE A 223 -10.76 2.74 -19.22
CA PHE A 223 -9.83 1.82 -18.58
C PHE A 223 -9.03 1.03 -19.62
N SER A 224 -7.72 0.94 -19.41
CA SER A 224 -6.85 0.03 -20.14
C SER A 224 -5.68 -0.38 -19.26
N GLN A 225 -5.23 -1.63 -19.39
CA GLN A 225 -3.95 -2.04 -18.84
C GLN A 225 -2.78 -1.33 -19.56
N SER A 226 -2.92 -1.07 -20.87
CA SER A 226 -1.87 -0.41 -21.66
C SER A 226 -1.55 1.02 -21.21
N ALA A 227 -2.44 1.65 -20.44
CA ALA A 227 -2.22 2.99 -19.89
C ALA A 227 -1.18 3.02 -18.75
N ILE A 228 -0.82 1.85 -18.20
CA ILE A 228 0.13 1.67 -17.08
C ILE A 228 1.17 0.59 -17.37
N THR A 229 1.36 0.27 -18.64
CA THR A 229 2.44 -0.61 -19.08
C THR A 229 3.32 0.13 -20.05
N SER A 230 4.62 0.13 -19.81
CA SER A 230 5.59 0.51 -20.82
C SER A 230 5.98 -0.73 -21.61
N GLU A 231 5.87 -0.69 -22.93
CA GLU A 231 6.54 -1.70 -23.76
C GLU A 231 8.05 -1.55 -23.54
N PRO A 232 8.79 -2.63 -23.27
CA PRO A 232 10.23 -2.55 -23.20
C PRO A 232 10.71 -2.11 -24.58
N ASP A 233 11.52 -1.05 -24.60
CA ASP A 233 12.15 -0.53 -25.81
C ASP A 233 13.11 -1.61 -26.33
N MET A 234 12.58 -2.53 -27.15
CA MET A 234 13.33 -3.63 -27.74
C MET A 234 13.96 -3.11 -29.03
N PRO A 235 15.30 -2.96 -29.10
CA PRO A 235 15.96 -2.62 -30.36
C PRO A 235 15.83 -3.82 -31.29
N GLY A 236 14.82 -3.78 -32.16
CA GLY A 236 14.68 -4.66 -33.31
C GLY A 236 14.16 -6.07 -33.04
N MET A 237 12.84 -6.26 -33.10
CA MET A 237 12.26 -7.48 -33.66
C MET A 237 10.80 -7.22 -34.03
N GLY A 238 10.55 -6.77 -35.26
CA GLY A 238 9.21 -6.82 -35.82
C GLY A 238 8.83 -8.28 -36.05
N SER A 239 7.82 -8.77 -35.36
CA SER A 239 6.88 -9.75 -35.93
C SER A 239 5.63 -9.87 -35.07
N SER A 240 4.50 -9.59 -35.71
CA SER A 240 3.15 -9.85 -35.23
C SER A 240 2.97 -11.35 -34.98
N GLY A 241 2.86 -11.75 -33.71
CA GLY A 241 2.60 -13.13 -33.31
C GLY A 241 1.73 -13.18 -32.06
N SER A 242 0.45 -13.53 -32.24
CA SER A 242 -0.49 -13.83 -31.16
C SER A 242 0.05 -14.95 -30.27
N ILE A 243 0.53 -14.61 -29.07
CA ILE A 243 0.93 -15.61 -28.08
C ILE A 243 -0.33 -16.08 -27.34
N ASN A 244 -0.85 -17.24 -27.72
CA ASN A 244 -1.72 -18.03 -26.84
C ASN A 244 -0.85 -18.54 -25.68
N ALA A 245 -0.79 -17.79 -24.59
CA ALA A 245 -0.15 -18.24 -23.35
C ALA A 245 -1.08 -19.26 -22.66
N THR A 246 -0.90 -20.54 -22.96
CA THR A 246 -1.35 -21.61 -22.07
C THR A 246 -0.46 -21.61 -20.84
N VAL A 247 -0.95 -21.04 -19.74
CA VAL A 247 -0.35 -21.21 -18.41
C VAL A 247 -0.60 -22.65 -17.98
N ALA A 248 0.46 -23.44 -17.86
CA ALA A 248 0.40 -24.74 -17.20
C ALA A 248 0.14 -24.49 -15.71
N VAL A 249 -1.12 -24.63 -15.29
CA VAL A 249 -1.49 -24.73 -13.89
C VAL A 249 -1.02 -26.10 -13.42
N PHE A 250 0.03 -26.13 -12.61
CA PHE A 250 0.40 -27.33 -11.87
C PHE A 250 -0.56 -27.47 -10.67
N ALA A 251 -1.74 -27.99 -10.96
CA ALA A 251 -2.52 -28.73 -9.97
C ALA A 251 -2.27 -30.20 -10.30
N GLU A 252 -1.37 -30.86 -9.58
CA GLU A 252 -1.35 -32.32 -9.65
C GLU A 252 -2.48 -32.85 -8.76
N GLU A 253 -3.41 -33.52 -9.43
CA GLU A 253 -4.44 -34.32 -8.81
C GLU A 253 -3.82 -35.39 -7.91
N VAL A 254 -4.36 -35.50 -6.69
CA VAL A 254 -4.14 -36.69 -5.88
C VAL A 254 -4.96 -37.81 -6.50
N SER A 255 -4.35 -38.61 -7.37
CA SER A 255 -4.78 -39.99 -7.58
C SER A 255 -3.58 -40.91 -7.64
N ALA A 256 -3.48 -41.70 -6.58
CA ALA A 256 -2.48 -42.73 -6.35
C ALA A 256 -2.24 -43.63 -7.56
N GLY A 257 -0.97 -43.93 -7.85
CA GLY A 257 -0.66 -45.05 -8.73
C GLY A 257 0.73 -45.10 -9.36
N SER A 258 1.76 -45.22 -8.53
CA SER A 258 2.99 -45.98 -8.82
C SER A 258 4.10 -45.37 -9.71
N ALA A 259 5.13 -44.92 -8.99
CA ALA A 259 6.54 -45.33 -9.09
C ALA A 259 7.39 -44.88 -10.30
N SER A 260 8.28 -43.90 -10.08
CA SER A 260 9.69 -44.17 -9.70
C SER A 260 10.50 -42.88 -9.57
N THR A 261 10.91 -42.62 -8.33
CA THR A 261 12.14 -41.98 -7.84
C THR A 261 13.01 -41.15 -8.79
N VAL A 262 13.03 -39.82 -8.60
CA VAL A 262 14.28 -39.04 -8.50
C VAL A 262 14.11 -38.00 -7.40
N SER A 263 14.93 -38.13 -6.35
CA SER A 263 15.08 -37.14 -5.28
C SER A 263 15.53 -35.79 -5.84
N GLY A 264 14.80 -34.72 -5.53
CA GLY A 264 15.23 -33.34 -5.70
C GLY A 264 14.79 -32.54 -4.49
N SER A 265 15.71 -32.25 -3.56
CA SER A 265 15.49 -31.37 -2.42
C SER A 265 15.24 -29.93 -2.90
N VAL A 266 14.19 -29.29 -2.42
CA VAL A 266 13.94 -27.86 -2.63
C VAL A 266 14.78 -27.08 -1.62
N THR A 267 15.86 -26.45 -2.10
CA THR A 267 16.69 -25.52 -1.31
C THR A 267 16.39 -24.10 -1.76
N TYR A 268 15.95 -23.25 -0.83
CA TYR A 268 15.83 -21.81 -1.05
C TYR A 268 17.22 -21.17 -1.03
N ALA A 269 17.62 -20.55 -2.14
CA ALA A 269 18.89 -19.82 -2.20
C ALA A 269 18.75 -18.48 -1.46
N ASN A 270 19.27 -18.43 -0.24
CA ASN A 270 19.68 -17.19 0.40
C ASN A 270 21.02 -16.78 -0.23
N THR A 271 21.02 -15.76 -1.08
CA THR A 271 22.26 -15.15 -1.56
C THR A 271 22.89 -14.31 -0.47
N LYS A 272 23.93 -14.86 0.15
CA LYS A 272 24.92 -14.14 0.96
C LYS A 272 26.28 -14.48 0.36
N ASP A 273 26.89 -13.52 -0.32
CA ASP A 273 28.30 -13.56 -0.74
C ASP A 273 28.77 -12.11 -0.97
N ALA A 274 30.02 -11.69 -0.78
CA ALA A 274 31.18 -12.14 -0.01
C ALA A 274 32.34 -11.19 -0.42
N THR A 275 33.28 -10.88 0.49
CA THR A 275 34.69 -10.48 0.25
C THR A 275 35.31 -10.28 1.63
N SER A 276 36.47 -10.78 2.07
CA SER A 276 37.52 -11.68 1.57
C SER A 276 38.38 -12.05 2.78
N GLY A 277 39.07 -13.21 2.79
CA GLY A 277 40.20 -13.41 3.71
C GLY A 277 40.48 -14.86 4.11
N SER A 278 41.39 -15.50 3.38
CA SER A 278 41.93 -16.85 3.56
C SER A 278 42.56 -17.13 4.94
N SER A 279 42.31 -18.32 5.53
CA SER A 279 43.28 -19.42 5.75
C SER A 279 43.00 -20.30 7.00
N ALA A 280 42.82 -21.60 6.76
CA ALA A 280 43.26 -22.78 7.56
C ALA A 280 42.68 -23.05 8.99
N GLN A 281 41.87 -24.10 9.15
CA GLN A 281 42.21 -25.41 9.79
C GLN A 281 40.97 -26.32 10.02
N SER A 282 41.26 -27.63 10.08
CA SER A 282 40.40 -28.84 10.13
C SER A 282 39.43 -28.98 11.34
N PRO A 283 38.51 -29.97 11.36
CA PRO A 283 37.22 -29.93 12.05
C PRO A 283 37.18 -30.69 13.39
N GLU A 284 36.16 -30.41 14.20
CA GLU A 284 35.64 -31.36 15.19
C GLU A 284 34.12 -31.32 15.26
N ALA A 285 33.53 -32.51 15.33
CA ALA A 285 32.11 -32.80 15.24
C ALA A 285 31.39 -32.59 16.57
N ALA A 286 30.12 -32.18 16.52
CA ALA A 286 29.17 -32.44 17.60
C ALA A 286 27.76 -32.63 17.03
N THR A 287 27.35 -33.89 16.93
CA THR A 287 25.98 -34.34 16.71
C THR A 287 25.19 -34.18 18.01
N SER A 288 23.96 -33.69 17.93
CA SER A 288 22.92 -33.99 18.92
C SER A 288 21.54 -33.95 18.25
N GLN A 289 20.92 -35.13 18.21
CA GLN A 289 19.51 -35.35 17.86
C GLN A 289 18.65 -35.14 19.12
N VAL A 290 17.47 -34.51 18.99
CA VAL A 290 16.27 -34.92 19.74
C VAL A 290 15.02 -34.73 18.86
N SER A 291 14.20 -35.77 18.92
CA SER A 291 12.93 -36.12 18.27
C SER A 291 11.73 -35.22 18.56
N VAL A 292 10.80 -35.13 17.59
CA VAL A 292 9.44 -34.59 17.74
C VAL A 292 8.45 -35.75 17.86
N SER A 293 7.55 -35.67 18.85
CA SER A 293 6.43 -36.59 19.04
C SER A 293 5.16 -36.00 18.41
N GLU A 294 4.51 -36.78 17.56
CA GLU A 294 3.21 -36.46 16.97
C GLU A 294 2.08 -36.64 17.99
N GLY A 295 1.19 -35.66 18.06
CA GLY A 295 -0.10 -35.76 18.74
C GLY A 295 -1.18 -35.20 17.81
N SER A 296 -2.04 -36.08 17.32
CA SER A 296 -3.16 -35.78 16.43
C SER A 296 -4.40 -35.31 17.21
N SER A 297 -5.14 -34.33 16.67
CA SER A 297 -6.61 -34.35 16.68
C SER A 297 -7.23 -33.23 15.82
N SER A 298 -8.01 -33.69 14.83
CA SER A 298 -9.41 -33.33 14.56
C SER A 298 -9.79 -31.94 14.04
N ALA A 299 -10.37 -31.97 12.83
CA ALA A 299 -11.03 -30.91 12.09
C ALA A 299 -12.35 -30.40 12.73
N ALA A 300 -12.57 -29.09 12.59
CA ALA A 300 -13.86 -28.40 12.44
C ALA A 300 -13.49 -26.97 11.98
N GLY A 301 -13.99 -26.32 10.94
CA GLY A 301 -15.10 -26.52 10.02
C GLY A 301 -15.07 -25.27 9.12
N LEU A 302 -15.23 -25.47 7.82
CA LEU A 302 -15.20 -24.43 6.78
C LEU A 302 -16.38 -23.46 6.94
N GLY A 303 -16.11 -22.16 6.85
CA GLY A 303 -17.12 -21.10 6.74
C GLY A 303 -16.55 -19.89 5.99
N GLY A 304 -17.08 -19.62 4.80
CA GLY A 304 -16.50 -18.75 3.77
C GLY A 304 -16.31 -17.28 4.14
N TRP A 305 -15.20 -16.71 3.65
CA TRP A 305 -14.79 -15.31 3.84
C TRP A 305 -15.40 -14.32 2.83
N SER A 306 -16.35 -14.75 2.00
CA SER A 306 -16.92 -13.93 0.92
C SER A 306 -18.17 -13.10 1.30
N THR A 307 -18.48 -12.89 2.59
CA THR A 307 -19.72 -12.14 2.95
C THR A 307 -19.64 -11.15 4.12
N ALA A 308 -18.46 -10.81 4.65
CA ALA A 308 -18.38 -10.01 5.89
C ALA A 308 -17.82 -8.58 5.75
N ARG A 309 -17.83 -7.96 4.56
CA ARG A 309 -17.27 -6.59 4.39
C ARG A 309 -18.17 -5.53 3.76
N ALA A 310 -19.46 -5.82 3.57
CA ALA A 310 -20.43 -4.79 3.16
C ALA A 310 -20.98 -3.94 4.32
N THR A 311 -20.72 -4.30 5.59
CA THR A 311 -21.35 -3.66 6.76
C THR A 311 -20.43 -2.80 7.62
N ALA A 312 -19.10 -2.86 7.45
CA ALA A 312 -18.18 -2.06 8.25
C ALA A 312 -17.98 -0.62 7.72
N PHE A 313 -18.17 -0.38 6.42
CA PHE A 313 -18.03 0.97 5.84
C PHE A 313 -19.29 1.84 5.98
N ALA A 314 -20.44 1.26 6.32
CA ALA A 314 -21.70 2.00 6.47
C ALA A 314 -21.88 2.63 7.87
N ALA A 315 -21.21 2.11 8.91
CA ALA A 315 -21.41 2.58 10.28
C ALA A 315 -20.75 3.94 10.56
N THR A 316 -19.64 4.27 9.88
CA THR A 316 -18.94 5.55 10.10
C THR A 316 -19.55 6.71 9.31
N VAL A 317 -20.24 6.43 8.20
CA VAL A 317 -20.93 7.46 7.38
C VAL A 317 -22.21 7.96 8.06
N ALA A 318 -22.85 7.15 8.91
CA ALA A 318 -24.07 7.55 9.60
C ALA A 318 -23.85 8.54 10.77
N MET A 319 -22.65 8.60 11.36
CA MET A 319 -22.36 9.54 12.46
C MET A 319 -21.89 10.92 12.02
N VAL A 320 -21.41 11.09 10.78
CA VAL A 320 -20.94 12.40 10.28
C VAL A 320 -22.04 13.21 9.60
N ILE A 321 -23.20 12.61 9.29
CA ILE A 321 -24.34 13.30 8.67
C ILE A 321 -25.37 13.80 9.71
N LEU A 322 -25.17 13.52 11.01
CA LEU A 322 -26.11 13.88 12.09
C LEU A 322 -25.51 14.75 13.21
N ALA A 323 -24.42 15.48 12.94
CA ALA A 323 -23.89 16.52 13.82
C ALA A 323 -23.86 17.88 13.11
#